data_AF-A0AAN4Z643-F1
#
_entry.id   AF-A0AAN4Z643-F1
#
_cell.length_a   1.000
_cell.length_b   1.000
_cell.length_c   1.000
_cell.angle_alpha   90.00
_cell.angle_beta   90.00
_cell.angle_gamma   90.00
#
_symmetry.space_group_name_H-M   'P 1'
#
loop_
_entity.id
_entity.type
_entity.pdbx_description
1 polymer ?
#
loop_
_entity_poly.entity_id
_entity_poly.type
_entity_poly.pdbx_seq_one_letter_code
_entity_poly.pdbx_strand_id
1 'polypeptide(L)' 'LYQMHPKSPCGYTEHLKRHHKTTLLANGIYLKCSCGFRCTSHRQVNHDKKCTGREFNLHKLEED' A
#
# COMPACT_ATOMS: atom_id res chain seq x y z
N LEU A 1 -5.41 -10.49 20.09
CA LEU A 1 -5.69 -9.43 19.10
C LEU A 1 -4.83 -9.70 17.87
N TYR A 2 -5.38 -10.32 16.84
CA TYR A 2 -4.66 -10.56 15.58
C TYR A 2 -4.39 -9.21 14.92
N GLN A 3 -3.15 -8.70 15.04
CA GLN A 3 -2.71 -7.58 14.24
C GLN A 3 -2.70 -8.05 12.78
N MET A 4 -3.68 -7.62 12.00
CA MET A 4 -3.72 -7.83 10.56
C MET A 4 -2.62 -6.99 9.93
N HIS A 5 -1.38 -7.48 9.96
CA HIS A 5 -0.30 -6.89 9.20
C HIS A 5 -0.64 -7.13 7.72
N PRO A 6 -0.90 -6.09 6.94
CA PRO A 6 -1.27 -6.26 5.55
C PRO A 6 -0.11 -6.91 4.80
N LYS A 7 -0.37 -8.07 4.19
CA LYS A 7 0.64 -8.90 3.52
C LYS A 7 1.02 -8.43 2.11
N SER A 8 0.40 -7.35 1.66
CA SER A 8 0.56 -6.78 0.32
C SER A 8 0.34 -5.27 0.38
N PRO A 9 0.98 -4.48 -0.51
CA PRO A 9 0.82 -3.04 -0.51
C PRO A 9 -0.65 -2.63 -0.68
N CYS A 10 -1.39 -3.38 -1.51
CA CYS A 10 -2.82 -3.19 -1.70
C CYS A 10 -3.65 -3.38 -0.43
N GLY A 11 -3.31 -4.41 0.36
CA GLY A 11 -3.96 -4.68 1.64
C GLY A 11 -3.70 -3.56 2.64
N TYR A 12 -2.52 -2.94 2.59
CA TYR A 12 -2.18 -1.79 3.42
C TYR A 12 -3.04 -0.56 3.05
N THR A 13 -3.20 -0.29 1.76
CA THR A 13 -4.06 0.81 1.29
C THR A 13 -5.53 0.61 1.67
N GLU A 14 -6.04 -0.63 1.59
CA GLU A 14 -7.39 -0.95 2.02
C GLU A 14 -7.55 -0.82 3.54
N HIS A 15 -6.58 -1.30 4.32
CA HIS A 15 -6.57 -1.17 5.77
C HIS A 15 -6.64 0.30 6.20
N LEU A 16 -5.80 1.16 5.63
CA LEU A 16 -5.83 2.60 5.90
C LEU A 16 -7.21 3.21 5.61
N LYS A 17 -7.83 2.83 4.49
CA LYS A 17 -9.15 3.34 4.13
C LYS A 17 -10.23 2.86 5.09
N ARG A 18 -10.24 1.57 5.45
CA ARG A 18 -11.31 0.97 6.26
C ARG A 18 -11.18 1.28 7.76
N HIS A 19 -9.95 1.24 8.29
CA HIS A 19 -9.70 1.38 9.72
C HIS A 19 -9.32 2.81 10.13
N HIS A 20 -8.62 3.54 9.25
CA HIS A 20 -8.13 4.88 9.56
C HIS A 20 -8.86 5.98 8.78
N LYS A 21 -9.83 5.64 7.91
CA LYS A 21 -10.56 6.56 7.03
C LYS A 21 -9.63 7.51 6.26
N THR A 22 -8.42 7.04 5.95
CA THR A 22 -7.37 7.82 5.31
C THR A 22 -6.83 7.12 4.08
N THR A 23 -6.08 7.83 3.25
CA THR A 23 -5.42 7.26 2.07
C THR A 23 -3.94 7.59 2.10
N LEU A 24 -3.13 6.79 1.39
CA LEU A 24 -1.70 7.04 1.25
C LEU A 24 -1.44 8.45 0.70
N LEU A 25 -2.16 8.82 -0.35
CA LEU A 25 -2.06 10.14 -0.97
C LEU A 25 -2.40 11.29 0.00
N ALA A 26 -3.41 11.10 0.86
CA ALA A 26 -3.79 12.09 1.86
C ALA A 26 -2.71 12.32 2.94
N ASN A 27 -1.80 11.37 3.12
CA ASN A 27 -0.66 11.50 4.03
C ASN A 27 0.64 11.82 3.29
N GLY A 28 0.58 12.12 1.98
CA GLY A 28 1.78 12.35 1.19
C GLY A 28 2.71 11.13 1.17
N ILE A 29 2.16 9.92 1.16
CA ILE A 29 2.93 8.67 1.10
C ILE A 29 2.45 7.81 -0.06
N TYR A 30 3.31 6.90 -0.50
CA TYR A 30 2.98 5.83 -1.45
C TYR A 30 3.68 4.54 -1.05
N LEU A 31 3.13 3.41 -1.48
CA LEU A 31 3.77 2.11 -1.27
C LEU A 31 4.51 1.70 -2.53
N LYS A 32 5.76 1.31 -2.39
CA LYS A 32 6.56 0.77 -3.50
C LYS A 32 6.70 -0.74 -3.29
N CYS A 33 6.13 -1.51 -4.20
CA CYS A 33 6.36 -2.95 -4.27
C CYS A 33 7.79 -3.21 -4.74
N SER A 34 8.42 -4.31 -4.29
CA SER A 34 9.75 -4.71 -4.75
C SER A 34 9.84 -4.93 -6.26
N CYS A 35 8.71 -5.18 -6.95
CA CYS A 35 8.68 -5.26 -8.42
C CYS A 35 8.73 -3.88 -9.11
N GLY A 36 8.85 -2.79 -8.36
CA GLY A 36 8.86 -1.41 -8.87
C GLY A 36 7.49 -0.76 -9.00
N PHE A 37 6.40 -1.47 -8.69
CA PHE A 37 5.05 -0.91 -8.77
C PHE A 37 4.79 0.10 -7.65
N ARG A 38 4.32 1.30 -8.02
CA ARG A 38 3.92 2.35 -7.08
C ARG A 38 2.42 2.29 -6.83
N CYS A 39 2.05 1.98 -5.60
CA CYS A 39 0.68 1.90 -5.11
C CYS A 39 0.35 3.20 -4.36
N THR A 40 -0.50 4.04 -4.93
CA THR A 40 -0.95 5.30 -4.32
C THR A 40 -2.39 5.23 -3.85
N SER A 41 -3.18 4.25 -4.33
CA SER A 41 -4.60 4.16 -4.03
C SER A 41 -5.12 2.73 -3.98
N HIS A 42 -6.22 2.55 -3.25
CA HIS A 42 -6.92 1.28 -3.07
C HIS A 42 -7.50 0.70 -4.37
N ARG A 43 -7.58 1.47 -5.46
CA ARG A 43 -8.03 0.94 -6.77
C ARG A 43 -7.03 -0.05 -7.38
N GLN A 44 -5.79 -0.07 -6.89
CA GLN A 44 -4.73 -0.92 -7.43
C GLN A 44 -4.68 -2.32 -6.80
N VAL A 45 -5.76 -2.74 -6.11
CA VAL A 45 -5.89 -4.00 -5.34
C VAL A 45 -5.58 -5.30 -6.09
N ASN A 46 -5.63 -5.29 -7.42
CA ASN A 46 -5.32 -6.47 -8.22
C ASN A 46 -3.82 -6.66 -8.51
N HIS A 47 -2.95 -5.80 -7.99
CA HIS A 47 -1.51 -5.95 -8.20
C HIS A 47 -0.97 -7.28 -7.64
N ASP A 48 -1.47 -7.70 -6.47
CA ASP A 48 -1.07 -8.96 -5.81
C ASP A 48 -1.33 -10.21 -6.67
N LYS A 49 -2.40 -10.20 -7.49
CA LYS A 49 -2.69 -11.32 -8.42
C LYS A 49 -1.64 -11.51 -9.50
N LYS A 50 -0.85 -10.46 -9.80
CA LYS A 50 0.18 -10.44 -10.84
C LYS A 50 1.59 -10.30 -10.27
N CYS A 51 1.73 -10.12 -8.96
CA CYS A 51 2.99 -9.89 -8.30
C CYS A 51 3.08 -10.74 -7.04
N THR A 52 4.02 -11.68 -7.02
CA THR A 52 4.38 -12.46 -5.82
C THR A 52 5.18 -11.64 -4.81
N GLY A 53 5.47 -10.37 -5.11
CA GLY A 53 6.14 -9.41 -4.24
C GLY A 53 5.30 -9.12 -3.00
N ARG A 54 5.52 -9.92 -1.96
CA ARG A 54 4.95 -9.75 -0.61
C ARG A 54 5.62 -8.61 0.16
N GLU A 55 6.76 -8.14 -0.35
CA GLU A 55 7.54 -7.08 0.25
C GLU A 55 7.21 -5.75 -0.43
N PHE A 56 6.93 -4.75 0.41
CA PHE A 56 6.65 -3.40 -0.02
C PHE A 56 7.20 -2.42 1.01
N ASN A 57 7.63 -1.25 0.56
CA ASN A 57 8.14 -0.19 1.41
C ASN A 57 7.24 1.05 1.33
N LEU A 58 7.13 1.77 2.44
CA LEU A 58 6.49 3.08 2.51
C LEU A 58 7.50 4.15 2.07
N HIS A 59 7.09 5.00 1.15
CA HIS A 59 7.85 6.16 0.70
C HIS A 59 7.01 7.42 0.88
N LYS A 60 7.67 8.53 1.23
CA LYS A 60 7.03 9.86 1.23
C LYS A 60 7.06 10.44 -0.19
N LEU A 61 6.05 11.22 -0.51
CA LEU A 61 5.90 11.92 -1.80
C LEU A 61 6.76 13.19 -1.87
N GLU A 62 7.28 13.66 -0.74
CA GLU A 62 8.10 14.87 -0.63
C GLU A 62 9.60 14.66 -0.92
N GLU A 63 10.01 13.45 -1.31
CA GLU A 63 11.40 13.12 -1.69
C GLU A 63 11.45 12.66 -3.16
N ASP A 64 11.17 13.55 -4.11
CA ASP A 64 11.61 13.45 -5.51
C ASP A 64 11.86 14.87 -6.07
#